data_AF-A0A9E1WEI2-F1
#
_entry.id   AF-A0A9E1WEI2-F1
#
_cell.length_a   1.000
_cell.length_b   1.000
_cell.length_c   1.000
_cell.angle_alpha   90.00
_cell.angle_beta   90.00
_cell.angle_gamma   90.00
#
_symmetry.space_group_name_H-M   'P 1'
#
loop_
_entity.id
_entity.type
_entity.pdbx_description
1 polymer ?
#
loop_
_entity_poly.entity_id
_entity_poly.type
_entity_poly.pdbx_seq_one_letter_code
_entity_poly.pdbx_strand_id
1 'polypeptide(L)'
;MKEISNSSVLIFLIIFFLTSCGQDIQGSYSGLVEGKEVTLQFKDDKQVLIVGYFPVPLVGTWMEEKTFGEPMIWISFDGPEEKPFRLRFELKAEGENFQLTGIKARPLGKGTKLNSIKIQGAPVFKKSS
;
A
#
# COMPACT_ATOMS: atom_id res chain seq x y z
N MET A 1 -59.84 -26.93 -7.94
CA MET A 1 -58.39 -27.05 -7.63
C MET A 1 -57.86 -25.64 -7.52
N LYS A 2 -57.29 -25.28 -6.38
CA LYS A 2 -56.89 -23.90 -6.05
C LYS A 2 -55.37 -23.84 -6.11
N GLU A 3 -54.85 -23.18 -7.14
CA GLU A 3 -53.43 -22.88 -7.29
C GLU A 3 -52.99 -21.97 -6.13
N ILE A 4 -52.11 -22.47 -5.27
CA ILE A 4 -51.45 -21.66 -4.25
C ILE A 4 -50.03 -21.39 -4.75
N SER A 5 -49.90 -20.21 -5.38
CA SER A 5 -48.63 -19.54 -5.63
C SER A 5 -47.97 -19.20 -4.29
N ASN A 6 -46.77 -19.71 -4.03
CA ASN A 6 -45.86 -19.19 -3.00
C ASN A 6 -44.50 -18.90 -3.63
N SER A 7 -44.42 -17.69 -4.18
CA SER A 7 -43.19 -16.94 -4.41
C SER A 7 -42.52 -16.59 -3.08
N SER A 8 -41.20 -16.35 -3.10
CA SER A 8 -40.36 -15.78 -2.03
C SER A 8 -39.54 -16.77 -1.18
N VAL A 9 -38.60 -17.48 -1.81
CA VAL A 9 -37.33 -17.88 -1.16
C VAL A 9 -36.18 -17.43 -2.06
N LEU A 10 -36.13 -16.14 -2.34
CA LEU A 10 -34.99 -15.44 -2.90
C LEU A 10 -34.83 -14.22 -1.98
N ILE A 11 -33.61 -13.81 -1.64
CA ILE A 11 -33.26 -12.73 -0.68
C ILE A 11 -32.92 -13.25 0.73
N PHE A 12 -31.79 -13.95 0.86
CA PHE A 12 -31.01 -13.98 2.11
C PHE A 12 -29.49 -14.00 1.88
N LEU A 13 -29.04 -13.58 0.69
CA LEU A 13 -27.62 -13.56 0.28
C LEU A 13 -27.12 -12.16 -0.08
N ILE A 14 -27.76 -11.14 0.49
CA ILE A 14 -27.31 -9.76 0.44
C ILE A 14 -27.30 -9.30 1.88
N ILE A 15 -26.13 -9.34 2.52
CA ILE A 15 -25.57 -8.41 3.52
C ILE A 15 -24.26 -9.10 3.98
N PHE A 16 -23.29 -9.17 3.08
CA PHE A 16 -21.88 -9.18 3.47
C PHE A 16 -21.27 -7.84 3.02
N PHE A 17 -21.99 -6.75 3.31
CA PHE A 17 -21.39 -5.43 3.39
C PHE A 17 -20.60 -5.38 4.70
N LEU A 18 -19.46 -6.08 4.71
CA LEU A 18 -18.37 -5.72 5.59
C LEU A 18 -17.94 -4.32 5.13
N THR A 19 -18.49 -3.31 5.77
CA THR A 19 -17.95 -1.96 5.75
C THR A 19 -16.53 -2.06 6.34
N SER A 20 -15.58 -2.37 5.47
CA SER A 20 -14.17 -2.14 5.74
C SER A 20 -14.05 -0.65 5.97
N CYS A 21 -13.92 -0.26 7.24
CA CYS A 21 -13.44 1.04 7.65
C CYS A 21 -11.96 1.11 7.26
N GLY A 22 -11.68 1.03 5.97
CA GLY A 22 -10.36 1.17 5.39
C GLY A 22 -10.16 2.63 5.06
N GLN A 23 -8.96 3.14 5.35
CA GLN A 23 -8.59 4.48 4.97
C GLN A 23 -8.63 4.59 3.43
N ASP A 24 -9.35 5.58 2.88
CA ASP A 24 -9.36 5.85 1.44
C ASP A 24 -8.01 6.44 1.02
N ILE A 25 -7.08 5.55 0.72
CA ILE A 25 -5.71 5.84 0.34
C ILE A 25 -5.53 6.00 -1.18
N GLN A 26 -6.62 5.88 -1.96
CA GLN A 26 -6.52 5.94 -3.41
C GLN A 26 -5.99 7.30 -3.89
N GLY A 27 -5.13 7.25 -4.90
CA GLY A 27 -4.56 8.44 -5.53
C GLY A 27 -3.05 8.43 -5.65
N SER A 28 -2.51 9.57 -6.10
CA SER A 28 -1.07 9.77 -6.29
C SER A 28 -0.50 10.66 -5.22
N TYR A 29 0.65 10.30 -4.68
CA TYR A 29 1.32 11.02 -3.61
C TYR A 29 2.78 11.24 -3.98
N SER A 30 3.23 12.50 -3.97
CA SER A 30 4.58 12.86 -4.41
C SER A 30 5.38 13.50 -3.28
N GLY A 31 6.66 13.16 -3.19
CA GLY A 31 7.56 13.67 -2.15
C GLY A 31 9.02 13.60 -2.59
N LEU A 32 9.88 14.34 -1.89
CA LEU A 32 11.33 14.32 -2.12
C LEU A 32 11.99 13.30 -1.19
N VAL A 33 12.55 12.23 -1.76
CA VAL A 33 13.33 11.23 -1.04
C VAL A 33 14.76 11.30 -1.53
N GLU A 34 15.69 11.65 -0.63
CA GLU A 34 17.12 11.79 -0.96
C GLU A 34 17.39 12.72 -2.17
N GLY A 35 16.65 13.82 -2.26
CA GLY A 35 16.76 14.81 -3.33
C GLY A 35 16.12 14.40 -4.67
N LYS A 36 15.50 13.22 -4.74
CA LYS A 36 14.74 12.77 -5.92
C LYS A 36 13.25 12.92 -5.68
N GLU A 37 12.53 13.38 -6.70
CA GLU A 37 11.08 13.33 -6.71
C GLU A 37 10.62 11.88 -6.88
N VAL A 38 9.79 11.42 -5.95
CA VAL A 38 9.24 10.07 -5.91
C VAL A 38 7.73 10.18 -5.83
N THR A 39 7.03 9.42 -6.67
CA THR A 39 5.58 9.33 -6.67
C THR A 39 5.14 7.92 -6.34
N LEU A 40 4.20 7.82 -5.39
CA LEU A 40 3.47 6.61 -5.02
C LEU A 40 2.05 6.72 -5.57
N GLN A 41 1.66 5.82 -6.46
CA GLN A 41 0.30 5.76 -7.01
C GLN A 41 -0.41 4.56 -6.42
N PHE A 42 -1.27 4.79 -5.44
CA PHE A 42 -2.15 3.77 -4.89
C PHE A 42 -3.28 3.54 -5.89
N LYS A 43 -3.47 2.27 -6.21
CA LYS A 43 -4.51 1.78 -7.11
C LYS A 43 -5.44 0.84 -6.35
N ASP A 44 -6.52 0.43 -7.02
CA ASP A 44 -7.41 -0.61 -6.53
C ASP A 44 -6.63 -1.90 -6.21
N ASP A 45 -7.27 -2.79 -5.43
CA ASP A 45 -6.73 -4.11 -5.07
C ASP A 45 -5.37 -4.12 -4.36
N LYS A 46 -5.12 -3.12 -3.51
CA LYS A 46 -3.91 -3.00 -2.68
C LYS A 46 -2.60 -2.86 -3.47
N GLN A 47 -2.67 -2.41 -4.73
CA GLN A 47 -1.48 -2.18 -5.55
C GLN A 47 -0.93 -0.77 -5.37
N VAL A 48 0.39 -0.63 -5.47
CA VAL A 48 1.07 0.68 -5.52
C VAL A 48 2.10 0.68 -6.63
N LEU A 49 2.11 1.70 -7.48
CA LEU A 49 3.21 1.96 -8.41
C LEU A 49 4.15 3.00 -7.78
N ILE A 50 5.46 2.72 -7.76
CA ILE A 50 6.48 3.71 -7.42
C ILE A 50 7.22 4.19 -8.67
N VAL A 51 7.32 5.50 -8.83
CA VAL A 51 8.02 6.18 -9.92
C VAL A 51 9.07 7.13 -9.34
N GLY A 52 10.21 7.27 -10.02
CA GLY A 52 11.27 8.24 -9.66
C GLY A 52 12.33 7.74 -8.66
N TYR A 53 11.99 6.76 -7.80
CA TYR A 53 12.97 6.19 -6.87
C TYR A 53 13.96 5.22 -7.56
N PHE A 54 13.47 4.44 -8.53
CA PHE A 54 14.25 3.52 -9.37
C PHE A 54 14.28 4.01 -10.83
N PRO A 55 15.25 3.53 -11.64
CA PRO A 55 15.30 3.84 -13.07
C PRO A 55 14.06 3.39 -13.86
N VAL A 56 13.41 2.31 -13.40
CA VAL A 56 12.18 1.77 -13.97
C VAL A 56 11.13 1.73 -12.85
N PRO A 57 9.86 2.09 -13.12
CA PRO A 57 8.80 1.97 -12.13
C PRO A 57 8.64 0.55 -11.61
N LEU A 58 8.34 0.39 -10.32
CA LEU A 58 8.03 -0.90 -9.73
C LEU A 58 6.58 -0.94 -9.25
N VAL A 59 5.94 -2.09 -9.47
CA VAL A 59 4.63 -2.39 -8.88
C VAL A 59 4.87 -3.13 -7.58
N GLY A 60 4.22 -2.66 -6.53
CA GLY A 60 4.24 -3.24 -5.20
C GLY A 60 2.84 -3.45 -4.67
N THR A 61 2.79 -3.97 -3.45
CA THR A 61 1.56 -4.11 -2.69
C THR A 61 1.66 -3.35 -1.39
N TRP A 62 0.52 -2.86 -0.90
CA TRP A 62 0.45 -2.21 0.40
C TRP A 62 -0.45 -2.95 1.37
N MET A 63 -0.17 -2.76 2.65
CA MET A 63 -1.02 -3.20 3.73
C MET A 63 -0.95 -2.20 4.88
N GLU A 64 -2.06 -2.07 5.59
CA GLU A 64 -2.10 -1.39 6.87
C GLU A 64 -1.68 -2.36 7.96
N GLU A 65 -0.64 -2.00 8.70
CA GLU A 65 -0.14 -2.74 9.84
C GLU A 65 -0.59 -2.06 11.13
N LYS A 66 -1.28 -2.83 11.98
CA LYS A 66 -1.70 -2.36 13.31
C LYS A 66 -0.49 -2.41 14.23
N THR A 67 0.11 -1.26 14.47
CA THR A 67 1.19 -1.12 15.47
C THR A 67 0.65 -0.64 16.80
N PHE A 68 1.44 -0.74 17.87
CA PHE A 68 1.09 -0.14 19.16
C PHE A 68 1.16 1.39 19.01
N GLY A 69 0.05 2.00 18.56
CA GLY A 69 -0.03 3.43 18.24
C GLY A 69 -0.89 3.67 16.99
N GLU A 70 -0.46 4.62 16.17
CA GLU A 70 -1.12 4.91 14.89
C GLU A 70 -0.83 3.80 13.87
N PRO A 71 -1.80 3.46 13.00
CA PRO A 71 -1.58 2.49 11.94
C PRO A 71 -0.45 2.93 11.01
N MET A 72 0.41 1.98 10.65
CA MET A 72 1.47 2.21 9.66
C MET A 72 1.07 1.57 8.34
N ILE A 73 1.38 2.23 7.24
CA ILE A 73 1.20 1.67 5.91
C ILE A 73 2.54 1.12 5.44
N TRP A 74 2.57 -0.17 5.15
CA TRP A 74 3.75 -0.83 4.62
C TRP A 74 3.55 -1.10 3.14
N ILE A 75 4.44 -0.56 2.31
CA ILE A 75 4.44 -0.80 0.87
C ILE A 75 5.64 -1.65 0.54
N SER A 76 5.44 -2.82 -0.06
CA SER A 76 6.51 -3.72 -0.46
C SER A 76 6.62 -3.79 -1.98
N PHE A 77 7.83 -3.58 -2.49
CA PHE A 77 8.18 -3.70 -3.90
C PHE A 77 9.18 -4.83 -4.08
N ASP A 78 8.94 -5.68 -5.08
CA ASP A 78 9.94 -6.65 -5.52
C ASP A 78 10.68 -6.10 -6.75
N GLY A 79 12.00 -6.24 -6.72
CA GLY A 79 12.87 -5.91 -7.84
C GLY A 79 12.73 -6.91 -9.00
N PRO A 80 13.34 -6.61 -10.15
CA PRO A 80 13.26 -7.43 -11.34
C PRO A 80 13.96 -8.79 -11.16
N GLU A 81 13.58 -9.79 -11.96
CA GLU A 81 14.06 -11.18 -11.82
C GLU A 81 15.58 -11.31 -11.99
N GLU A 82 16.20 -10.47 -12.83
CA GLU A 82 17.63 -10.48 -13.09
C GLU A 82 18.44 -10.00 -11.86
N LYS A 83 17.83 -9.18 -11.00
CA LYS A 83 18.43 -8.68 -9.76
C LYS A 83 17.37 -8.62 -8.65
N PRO A 84 17.02 -9.77 -8.07
CA PRO A 84 15.86 -9.86 -7.19
C PRO A 84 16.16 -9.28 -5.81
N PHE A 85 15.35 -8.31 -5.39
CA PHE A 85 15.37 -7.73 -4.06
C PHE A 85 13.95 -7.46 -3.59
N ARG A 86 13.77 -7.20 -2.29
CA ARG A 86 12.56 -6.63 -1.74
C ARG A 86 12.89 -5.33 -1.02
N LEU A 87 12.13 -4.29 -1.35
CA LEU A 87 12.14 -3.01 -0.68
C LEU A 87 10.82 -2.83 0.07
N ARG A 88 10.87 -2.25 1.26
CA ARG A 88 9.69 -1.85 2.01
C ARG A 88 9.79 -0.39 2.40
N PHE A 89 8.75 0.37 2.06
CA PHE A 89 8.52 1.70 2.63
C PHE A 89 7.56 1.54 3.81
N GLU A 90 7.89 2.21 4.91
CA GLU A 90 7.06 2.32 6.10
C GLU A 90 6.59 3.76 6.18
N LEU A 91 5.28 3.94 6.05
CA LEU A 91 4.63 5.24 6.01
C LEU A 91 3.75 5.41 7.24
N LYS A 92 3.75 6.62 7.78
CA LYS A 92 2.80 7.08 8.78
C LYS A 92 1.81 8.04 8.13
N ALA A 93 0.52 7.86 8.38
CA ALA A 93 -0.49 8.80 7.93
C ALA A 93 -0.33 10.16 8.63
N GLU A 94 -0.41 11.25 7.87
CA GLU A 94 -0.36 12.62 8.37
C GLU A 94 -1.46 13.45 7.67
N GLY A 95 -2.69 13.35 8.20
CA GLY A 95 -3.88 13.87 7.54
C GLY A 95 -4.13 13.16 6.21
N GLU A 96 -4.18 13.92 5.12
CA GLU A 96 -4.28 13.38 3.76
C GLU A 96 -2.91 13.02 3.14
N ASN A 97 -1.81 13.16 3.88
CA ASN A 97 -0.45 12.92 3.39
C ASN A 97 0.17 11.69 4.07
N PHE A 98 1.36 11.32 3.61
CA PHE A 98 2.14 10.24 4.23
C PHE A 98 3.57 10.68 4.54
N GLN A 99 3.96 10.55 5.80
CA GLN A 99 5.35 10.70 6.22
C GLN A 99 6.09 9.37 6.03
N LEU A 100 7.24 9.41 5.37
CA LEU A 100 8.15 8.27 5.28
C LEU A 100 8.95 8.13 6.57
N THR A 101 8.69 7.06 7.31
CA THR A 101 9.36 6.79 8.60
C THR A 101 10.46 5.75 8.50
N GLY A 102 10.41 4.90 7.47
CA GLY A 102 11.37 3.83 7.29
C GLY A 102 11.47 3.34 5.85
N ILE A 103 12.69 2.97 5.44
CA ILE A 103 12.94 2.17 4.25
C ILE A 103 13.71 0.95 4.73
N LYS A 104 13.26 -0.23 4.34
CA LYS A 104 13.98 -1.48 4.58
C LYS A 104 14.21 -2.20 3.27
N ALA A 105 15.36 -2.86 3.12
CA ALA A 105 15.67 -3.62 1.92
C ALA A 105 16.35 -4.95 2.25
N ARG A 106 16.18 -5.91 1.34
CA ARG A 106 16.96 -7.15 1.31
C ARG A 106 17.10 -7.69 -0.10
N PRO A 107 18.18 -8.41 -0.44
CA PRO A 107 18.17 -9.35 -1.55
C PRO A 107 17.10 -10.44 -1.31
N LEU A 108 16.56 -11.03 -2.38
CA LEU A 108 15.76 -12.26 -2.23
C LEU A 108 16.69 -13.47 -2.09
N GLY A 109 16.35 -14.40 -1.21
CA GLY A 109 17.14 -15.61 -0.96
C GLY A 109 16.99 -16.15 0.45
N LYS A 110 17.42 -17.41 0.65
CA LYS A 110 17.31 -18.09 1.96
C LYS A 110 18.16 -17.37 3.02
N GLY A 111 17.58 -17.13 4.19
CA GLY A 111 18.27 -16.51 5.33
C GLY A 111 18.42 -14.98 5.25
N THR A 112 17.94 -14.32 4.19
CA THR A 112 18.01 -12.86 4.05
C THR A 112 16.96 -12.15 4.90
N LYS A 113 17.33 -11.03 5.52
CA LYS A 113 16.46 -10.22 6.37
C LYS A 113 16.39 -8.79 5.86
N LEU A 114 15.23 -8.15 6.05
CA LEU A 114 15.04 -6.73 5.79
C LEU A 114 15.93 -5.92 6.73
N ASN A 115 16.81 -5.10 6.16
CA ASN A 115 17.67 -4.19 6.90
C ASN A 115 17.26 -2.74 6.65
N SER A 116 17.31 -1.92 7.68
CA SER A 116 16.98 -0.49 7.58
C SER A 116 18.00 0.26 6.72
N ILE A 117 17.51 1.07 5.80
CA ILE A 117 18.27 2.05 5.05
C ILE A 117 18.16 3.38 5.78
N LYS A 118 19.28 4.09 5.93
CA LYS A 118 19.29 5.42 6.53
C LYS A 118 18.63 6.41 5.56
N ILE A 119 17.58 7.08 6.03
CA ILE A 119 16.88 8.13 5.28
C ILE A 119 17.35 9.49 5.82
N GLN A 120 17.47 10.48 4.95
CA GLN A 120 17.74 11.86 5.37
C GLN A 120 16.42 12.62 5.58
N GLY A 121 16.32 13.31 6.71
CA GLY A 121 15.14 14.10 7.06
C GLY A 121 13.89 13.24 7.29
N ALA A 122 12.73 13.85 7.05
CA ALA A 122 11.43 13.21 7.16
C ALA A 122 10.60 13.51 5.89
N PRO A 123 10.85 12.79 4.78
CA PRO A 123 10.11 13.00 3.55
C PRO A 123 8.61 12.87 3.77
N VAL A 124 7.84 13.81 3.21
CA VAL A 124 6.38 13.78 3.22
C VAL A 124 5.90 13.65 1.78
N PHE A 125 5.16 12.59 1.53
CA PHE A 125 4.42 12.37 0.29
C PHE A 125 3.07 13.09 0.40
N LYS A 126 2.91 14.14 -0.40
CA LYS A 126 1.69 14.93 -0.43
C LYS A 126 0.74 14.38 -1.48
N LYS A 127 -0.56 14.34 -1.16
CA LYS A 127 -1.58 13.96 -2.14
C LYS A 127 -1.54 14.95 -3.31
N SER A 128 -1.42 14.42 -4.52
CA SER A 128 -1.51 15.20 -5.74
C SER A 128 -2.97 15.60 -5.93
N SER A 129 -3.22 16.89 -6.13
CA SER A 129 -4.55 17.45 -6.41
C SER A 129 -5.07 17.01 -7.76
#